data_AF-A0A3M8DGY1-F1
#
_entry.id   AF-A0A3M8DGY1-F1
#
_cell.length_a   1.000
_cell.length_b   1.000
_cell.length_c   1.000
_cell.angle_alpha   90.00
_cell.angle_beta   90.00
_cell.angle_gamma   90.00
#
_symmetry.space_group_name_H-M   'P 1'
#
loop_
_entity.id
_entity.type
_entity.pdbx_description
1 polymer ?
#
loop_
_entity_poly.entity_id
_entity_poly.type
_entity_poly.pdbx_seq_one_letter_code
_entity_poly.pdbx_strand_id
1 'polypeptide(L)' 'MWAISGIVSVVALIAWLEIPSLLRKGYRREVRVFLILLLLAAVLSIAKCLQIDMPNPIDWLLRLFSPLYKMVEQLL' A
#
# COMPACT_ATOMS: atom_id res chain seq x y z
N MET A 1 -4.30 -18.13 5.00
CA MET A 1 -5.43 -17.57 5.78
C MET A 1 -4.99 -16.95 7.10
N TRP A 2 -4.09 -17.58 7.87
CA TRP A 2 -3.52 -17.02 9.12
C TRP A 2 -2.93 -15.61 8.99
N ALA A 3 -2.20 -15.34 7.90
CA ALA A 3 -1.61 -14.03 7.66
C ALA A 3 -2.65 -12.92 7.50
N ILE A 4 -3.77 -13.18 6.82
CA ILE A 4 -4.87 -12.22 6.64
C ILE A 4 -5.53 -11.92 8.00
N SER A 5 -5.77 -12.96 8.81
CA SER A 5 -6.30 -12.80 10.17
C SER A 5 -5.38 -11.95 11.05
N GLY A 6 -4.06 -12.15 10.94
CA GLY A 6 -3.07 -11.33 11.62
C GLY A 6 -3.10 -9.87 11.18
N ILE A 7 -3.15 -9.61 9.87
CA ILE A 7 -3.26 -8.25 9.32
C ILE A 7 -4.52 -7.55 9.81
N VAL A 8 -5.68 -8.22 9.75
CA VAL A 8 -6.95 -7.65 10.23
C VAL A 8 -6.90 -7.35 11.73
N SER A 9 -6.32 -8.24 12.53
CA SER A 9 -6.17 -8.04 13.98
C SER A 9 -5.30 -6.83 14.29
N VAL A 10 -4.17 -6.66 13.60
CA VAL A 10 -3.29 -5.52 13.78
C VAL A 10 -3.97 -4.23 13.34
N VAL A 11 -4.63 -4.22 12.18
CA VAL A 11 -5.38 -3.06 11.67
C VAL A 11 -6.49 -2.65 12.66
N ALA A 12 -7.21 -3.61 13.22
CA ALA A 12 -8.24 -3.35 14.23
C ALA A 12 -7.64 -2.77 15.52
N LEU A 13 -6.49 -3.28 15.96
CA LEU A 13 -5.79 -2.76 17.14
C LEU A 13 -5.35 -1.31 16.95
N ILE A 14 -4.74 -0.99 15.80
CA ILE A 14 -4.30 0.36 15.44
C ILE A 14 -5.52 1.30 15.40
N ALA A 15 -6.59 0.90 14.71
CA ALA A 15 -7.84 1.65 14.66
C ALA A 15 -8.41 1.94 16.06
N TRP A 16 -8.40 0.94 16.95
CA TRP A 16 -8.91 1.10 18.30
C TRP A 16 -8.07 2.04 19.17
N LEU A 17 -6.76 2.14 18.95
CA LEU A 17 -5.90 3.08 19.68
C LEU A 17 -6.01 4.51 19.13
N GLU A 18 -5.98 4.67 17.80
CA GLU A 18 -5.90 5.98 17.16
C GLU A 18 -7.25 6.67 16.97
N ILE A 19 -8.30 5.96 16.55
CA ILE A 19 -9.62 6.56 16.28
C ILE A 19 -10.20 7.28 17.52
N PRO A 20 -10.25 6.68 18.73
CA PRO A 20 -10.78 7.40 19.90
C PRO A 20 -9.87 8.55 20.33
N SER A 21 -8.55 8.45 20.13
CA SER A 21 -7.60 9.54 20.39
C SER A 21 -7.88 10.74 19.48
N LEU A 22 -8.06 10.51 18.18
CA LEU A 22 -8.38 11.53 17.18
C LEU A 22 -9.77 12.14 17.38
N LEU A 23 -10.77 11.33 17.74
CA LEU A 23 -12.12 11.79 18.06
C LEU A 23 -12.15 12.66 19.31
N ARG A 24 -11.40 12.29 20.37
CA ARG A 24 -11.29 13.09 21.61
C ARG A 24 -10.67 14.47 21.35
N LYS A 25 -9.77 14.58 20.38
CA LYS A 25 -9.16 15.86 19.97
C LYS A 25 -10.04 16.70 19.03
N GLY A 26 -11.22 16.20 18.63
CA GLY A 26 -12.14 16.91 17.73
C GLY A 26 -11.73 16.92 16.25
N TYR A 27 -10.64 16.24 15.88
CA TYR A 27 -10.08 16.25 14.54
C TYR A 27 -10.79 15.29 13.57
N ARG A 28 -12.08 15.54 13.31
CA ARG A 28 -12.90 14.69 12.40
C ARG A 28 -12.35 14.63 10.97
N ARG A 29 -11.60 15.64 10.52
CA ARG A 29 -10.93 15.63 9.20
C ARG A 29 -9.74 14.66 9.19
N GLU A 30 -8.95 14.65 10.25
CA GLU A 30 -7.79 13.75 10.36
C GLU A 30 -8.21 12.29 10.48
N VAL A 31 -9.30 12.00 11.19
CA VAL A 31 -9.88 10.65 11.25
C VAL A 31 -10.14 10.10 9.84
N ARG A 32 -10.67 10.92 8.92
CA ARG A 32 -10.93 10.46 7.54
C ARG A 32 -9.63 10.15 6.79
N VAL A 33 -8.62 11.02 6.88
CA VAL A 33 -7.32 10.79 6.23
C VAL A 33 -6.65 9.53 6.79
N PHE A 34 -6.66 9.39 8.11
CA PHE A 34 -6.16 8.21 8.81
C PHE A 34 -6.86 6.93 8.34
N LEU A 35 -8.19 6.93 8.28
CA LEU A 35 -8.97 5.75 7.89
C LEU A 35 -8.72 5.37 6.42
N ILE A 36 -8.57 6.36 5.54
CA ILE A 36 -8.19 6.14 4.13
C ILE A 36 -6.81 5.48 4.07
N LEU A 37 -5.81 6.03 4.76
CA LEU A 37 -4.45 5.48 4.77
C LEU A 37 -4.41 4.06 5.38
N LEU A 38 -5.13 3.83 6.47
CA LEU A 38 -5.21 2.55 7.14
C LEU A 38 -5.86 1.48 6.24
N LEU A 39 -6.94 1.84 5.54
CA LEU A 39 -7.56 0.96 4.54
C LEU A 39 -6.61 0.67 3.38
N LEU A 40 -5.89 1.68 2.89
CA LEU A 40 -4.91 1.53 1.82
C LEU A 40 -3.82 0.52 2.21
N ALA A 41 -3.28 0.65 3.43
CA ALA A 41 -2.31 -0.26 3.99
C ALA A 41 -2.87 -1.69 4.17
N ALA A 42 -4.10 -1.83 4.65
CA ALA A 42 -4.77 -3.13 4.81
C ALA A 42 -4.98 -3.81 3.45
N VAL A 43 -5.49 -3.09 2.45
CA VAL A 43 -5.71 -3.61 1.10
C VAL A 43 -4.39 -4.03 0.45
N LEU A 44 -3.32 -3.22 0.54
CA LEU A 44 -2.01 -3.62 0.02
C LEU A 44 -1.47 -4.87 0.71
N SER A 45 -1.61 -4.95 2.03
CA SER A 45 -1.12 -6.09 2.81
C SER A 45 -1.86 -7.38 2.46
N ILE A 46 -3.17 -7.30 2.25
CA ILE A 46 -3.99 -8.42 1.81
C ILE A 46 -3.66 -8.79 0.36
N ALA A 47 -3.51 -7.81 -0.55
CA ALA A 47 -3.12 -8.05 -1.94
C ALA A 47 -1.78 -8.79 -2.04
N LYS A 48 -0.80 -8.40 -1.22
CA LYS A 48 0.49 -9.08 -1.11
C LYS A 48 0.34 -10.51 -0.58
N CYS A 49 -0.53 -10.75 0.40
CA CYS A 49 -0.83 -12.09 0.90
C CYS A 49 -1.52 -12.99 -0.13
N LEU A 50 -2.35 -12.40 -1.00
CA LEU A 50 -3.03 -13.10 -2.08
C LEU A 50 -2.10 -13.45 -3.26
N GLN A 51 -0.80 -13.12 -3.16
CA GLN A 51 0.17 -13.24 -4.25
C GLN A 51 -0.35 -12.59 -5.54
N ILE A 52 -1.17 -11.54 -5.41
CA ILE A 52 -1.47 -10.69 -6.56
C ILE A 52 -0.14 -10.08 -6.94
N ASP A 53 0.36 -10.42 -8.13
CA ASP A 53 1.59 -9.87 -8.69
C ASP A 53 1.46 -8.36 -8.70
N MET A 54 2.00 -7.74 -7.65
CA MET A 54 2.11 -6.30 -7.56
C MET A 54 3.07 -5.94 -8.69
N PRO A 55 2.61 -5.25 -9.76
CA PRO A 55 3.47 -4.96 -10.90
C PRO A 55 4.70 -4.25 -10.35
N ASN A 56 5.85 -4.90 -10.51
CA ASN A 56 7.08 -4.39 -9.92
C ASN A 56 7.32 -3.00 -10.53
N PRO A 57 7.52 -1.95 -9.72
CA PRO A 57 7.83 -0.62 -10.25
C PRO A 57 9.07 -0.65 -11.16
N ILE A 58 9.99 -1.59 -10.92
CA ILE A 58 11.14 -1.83 -11.78
C ILE A 58 10.70 -2.36 -13.16
N ASP A 59 9.66 -3.20 -13.27
CA ASP A 59 9.18 -3.68 -14.57
C ASP A 59 8.53 -2.57 -15.39
N TRP A 60 7.85 -1.65 -14.70
CA TRP A 60 7.34 -0.43 -15.33
C TRP A 60 8.46 0.48 -15.79
N LEU A 61 9.49 0.67 -14.96
CA LEU A 61 10.70 1.39 -15.31
C LEU A 61 11.36 0.74 -16.53
N LEU A 62 11.58 -0.57 -16.51
CA LEU A 62 12.16 -1.33 -17.61
C LEU A 62 11.37 -1.17 -18.91
N ARG A 63 10.04 -1.16 -18.88
CA ARG A 63 9.23 -0.87 -20.09
C ARG A 63 9.47 0.53 -20.63
N LEU A 64 9.51 1.53 -19.73
CA LEU A 64 9.72 2.93 -20.08
C LEU A 64 11.12 3.17 -20.68
N PHE A 65 12.13 2.51 -20.11
CA PHE A 65 13.54 2.66 -20.52
C PHE A 65 13.97 1.66 -21.61
N SER A 66 13.19 0.62 -21.91
CA SER A 66 13.46 -0.31 -23.01
C SER A 66 13.68 0.36 -24.39
N PRO A 67 12.93 1.40 -24.82
CA PRO A 67 13.22 2.07 -26.08
C PRO A 67 14.59 2.77 -26.06
N LEU A 68 14.98 3.37 -24.93
CA LEU A 68 16.29 4.02 -24.77
C LEU A 68 17.41 2.98 -24.85
N TYR A 69 17.24 1.82 -24.23
CA TYR A 69 18.22 0.73 -24.28
C TYR A 69 18.45 0.24 -25.71
N LYS A 70 17.37 0.05 -26.48
CA LYS A 70 17.46 -0.34 -27.90
C LYS A 70 18.16 0.71 -28.77
N MET A 71 17.96 2.00 -28.50
CA MET A 71 18.66 3.07 -29.23
C MET A 71 20.15 3.06 -28.94
N VAL A 72 20.55 2.83 -27.69
CA VAL A 72 21.97 2.71 -27.30
C VAL A 72 22.60 1.46 -27.90
N GLU A 73 21.89 0.34 -27.89
CA GLU A 73 22.35 -0.93 -28.47
C GLU A 73 22.53 -0.86 -30.00
N GLN A 74 21.77 -0.02 -30.70
CA GLN A 74 21.95 0.22 -32.14
C GLN A 74 23.12 1.17 -32.49
N LEU A 75 23.64 1.92 -31.51
CA LEU A 75 24.72 2.90 -31.70
C LEU A 75 26.11 2.34 -31.37
N LEU A 76 26.18 1.16 -30.76
CA LEU A 76 27.38 0.46 -30.31
C LEU A 76 27.76 -0.65 -31.29
#